data_AF-A0A0Q2U622-F1
#
_entry.id   AF-A0A0Q2U622-F1
#
_cell.length_a   1.000
_cell.length_b   1.000
_cell.length_c   1.000
_cell.angle_alpha   90.00
_cell.angle_beta   90.00
_cell.angle_gamma   90.00
#
_symmetry.space_group_name_H-M   'P 1'
#
loop_
_entity.id
_entity.type
_entity.pdbx_description
1 polymer ?
#
loop_
_entity_poly.entity_id
_entity_poly.type
_entity_poly.pdbx_seq_one_letter_code
_entity_poly.pdbx_strand_id
1 'polypeptide(L)'
;MPDVDRATLRRLLTTFITAMASQTHRELDDSFAALGLTEPPPPQGHSRSRAQRVGEVAAALPEVDLIGIAGCVLERGELQPAERIRIEDVLWAAGSPPEIPKRIRREIAARLDLADLVVDEHRFTAMLETLWPLEAPNPFEDLLRGSGPFSVPFGGPGLRAQIRQHVYRNPGDWSTDDLFEHLGAFEAGDRRFGRFLEALVSADVLIHEPNQRAVVDVINEGLRSCGLHLTETDIRDGYPVFSLSRHGAGAARRPRNLIFATHVRPDLRLHDALDNELESVADADAVLLYDRPIGPDGLRWNDLETWWTQTRPPLPGKTARQALFTRLRSAIPASSPPQQLLFRCFHDIFRDAVPELPALLPEVWLCWDPKTVRQRGAAALPRYRIDFLMLIGTHRVVLEVDGASHYADADNRPDPARYCHDGGRPRPAVTRLRRVPLWRLRTARRARKTDAR
;
A
#
# COMPACT_ATOMS: atom_id res chain seq x y z
N MET A 1 2.03 5.30 -13.15
CA MET A 1 1.07 5.26 -12.02
C MET A 1 -0.02 6.25 -12.38
N PRO A 2 -1.31 6.06 -12.05
CA PRO A 2 -2.20 7.21 -12.06
C PRO A 2 -1.60 8.17 -11.02
N ASP A 3 -1.16 9.32 -11.51
CA ASP A 3 -0.69 10.40 -10.66
C ASP A 3 -1.88 10.86 -9.82
N VAL A 4 -1.65 11.32 -8.58
CA VAL A 4 -2.70 12.02 -7.84
C VAL A 4 -3.18 13.16 -8.75
N ASP A 5 -4.48 13.38 -8.85
CA ASP A 5 -5.01 14.55 -9.58
C ASP A 5 -4.64 15.83 -8.80
N ARG A 6 -3.41 16.29 -9.02
CA ARG A 6 -2.83 17.45 -8.35
C ARG A 6 -3.61 18.72 -8.70
N ALA A 7 -4.24 18.79 -9.86
CA ALA A 7 -5.04 19.94 -10.26
C ALA A 7 -6.32 20.03 -9.41
N THR A 8 -7.04 18.92 -9.26
CA THR A 8 -8.21 18.85 -8.39
C THR A 8 -7.83 19.06 -6.93
N LEU A 9 -6.74 18.43 -6.45
CA LEU A 9 -6.26 18.61 -5.08
C LEU A 9 -5.89 20.07 -4.80
N ARG A 10 -5.16 20.72 -5.72
CA ARG A 10 -4.81 22.14 -5.61
C ARG A 10 -6.06 23.01 -5.50
N ARG A 11 -7.07 22.80 -6.34
CA ARG A 11 -8.32 23.56 -6.29
C ARG A 11 -9.04 23.42 -4.94
N LEU A 12 -9.09 22.20 -4.39
CA LEU A 12 -9.71 21.95 -3.08
C LEU A 12 -8.94 22.67 -1.96
N LEU A 13 -7.61 22.55 -1.94
CA LEU A 13 -6.76 23.23 -0.95
C LEU A 13 -6.81 24.76 -1.09
N THR A 14 -6.84 25.27 -2.32
CA THR A 14 -7.03 26.71 -2.58
C THR A 14 -8.34 27.19 -1.99
N THR A 15 -9.44 26.45 -2.18
CA THR A 15 -10.75 26.82 -1.64
C THR A 15 -10.70 26.91 -0.10
N PHE A 16 -10.12 25.89 0.55
CA PHE A 16 -9.91 25.87 1.99
C PHE A 16 -9.07 27.07 2.48
N ILE A 17 -7.91 27.31 1.86
CA ILE A 17 -7.01 28.42 2.24
C ILE A 17 -7.71 29.77 2.05
N THR A 18 -8.48 29.95 0.97
CA THR A 18 -9.21 31.21 0.76
C THR A 18 -10.32 31.44 1.78
N ALA A 19 -10.96 30.39 2.30
CA ALA A 19 -11.98 30.49 3.34
C ALA A 19 -11.42 31.02 4.67
N MET A 20 -10.11 30.85 4.91
CA MET A 20 -9.40 31.38 6.08
C MET A 20 -9.36 32.92 6.10
N ALA A 21 -9.75 33.62 5.03
CA ALA A 21 -9.83 35.09 5.03
C ALA A 21 -10.74 35.67 6.13
N SER A 22 -11.64 34.85 6.68
CA SER A 22 -12.50 35.17 7.82
C SER A 22 -11.74 35.30 9.16
N GLN A 23 -10.61 34.61 9.31
CA GLN A 23 -9.76 34.61 10.51
C GLN A 23 -9.07 35.96 10.75
N THR A 24 -8.54 36.18 11.95
CA THR A 24 -7.70 37.36 12.25
C THR A 24 -6.30 37.24 11.65
N HIS A 25 -5.55 38.34 11.58
CA HIS A 25 -4.16 38.30 11.07
C HIS A 25 -3.27 37.34 11.88
N ARG A 26 -3.46 37.28 13.20
CA ARG A 26 -2.72 36.36 14.08
C ARG A 26 -3.10 34.90 13.85
N GLU A 27 -4.39 34.60 13.74
CA GLU A 27 -4.87 33.24 13.45
C GLU A 27 -4.40 32.72 12.08
N LEU A 28 -4.27 33.62 11.10
CA LEU A 28 -3.67 33.29 9.81
C LEU A 28 -2.20 32.93 9.95
N ASP A 29 -1.41 33.64 10.77
CA ASP A 29 0.00 33.34 11.00
C ASP A 29 0.16 31.94 11.61
N ASP A 30 -0.62 31.66 12.66
CA ASP A 30 -0.64 30.36 13.34
C ASP A 30 -1.07 29.25 12.37
N SER A 31 -2.09 29.51 11.55
CA SER A 31 -2.60 28.52 10.62
C SER A 31 -1.67 28.24 9.44
N PHE A 32 -1.00 29.26 8.89
CA PHE A 32 0.02 29.06 7.85
C PHE A 32 1.22 28.29 8.39
N ALA A 33 1.70 28.63 9.59
CA ALA A 33 2.81 27.92 10.24
C ALA A 33 2.48 26.44 10.46
N ALA A 34 1.28 26.14 10.97
CA ALA A 34 0.84 24.76 11.21
C ALA A 34 0.63 23.95 9.92
N LEU A 35 0.32 24.60 8.78
CA LEU A 35 0.23 23.94 7.48
C LEU A 35 1.56 23.89 6.72
N GLY A 36 2.66 24.41 7.28
CA GLY A 36 3.95 24.51 6.60
C GLY A 36 3.93 25.46 5.39
N LEU A 37 2.97 26.39 5.35
CA LEU A 37 2.80 27.32 4.23
C LEU A 37 3.68 28.55 4.43
N THR A 38 4.47 28.88 3.41
CA THR A 38 5.30 30.08 3.40
C THR A 38 4.56 31.21 2.73
N GLU A 39 4.33 32.30 3.46
CA GLU A 39 3.75 33.51 2.89
C GLU A 39 4.79 34.23 1.99
N PRO A 40 4.44 34.56 0.73
CA PRO A 40 5.32 35.35 -0.13
C PRO A 40 5.64 36.72 0.50
N PRO A 41 6.81 37.32 0.23
CA PRO A 41 7.10 38.67 0.70
C PRO A 41 6.15 39.69 0.06
N PRO A 42 5.70 40.72 0.81
CA PRO A 42 4.75 41.70 0.28
C PRO A 42 5.41 42.56 -0.83
N PRO A 43 4.71 42.86 -1.93
CA PRO A 43 5.20 43.80 -2.91
C PRO A 43 5.22 45.22 -2.33
N GLN A 44 6.42 45.78 -2.16
CA GLN A 44 6.66 47.21 -1.91
C GLN A 44 6.06 47.80 -0.61
N GLY A 45 6.22 47.14 0.54
CA GLY A 45 6.05 47.79 1.85
C GLY A 45 4.62 48.21 2.24
N HIS A 46 3.60 47.82 1.48
CA HIS A 46 2.21 48.08 1.83
C HIS A 46 1.63 46.96 2.71
N SER A 47 0.74 47.34 3.64
CA SER A 47 0.00 46.37 4.47
C SER A 47 -0.99 45.57 3.62
N ARG A 48 -0.94 44.25 3.71
CA ARG A 48 -1.85 43.35 2.99
C ARG A 48 -3.14 43.12 3.78
N SER A 49 -4.27 43.15 3.09
CA SER A 49 -5.54 42.66 3.63
C SER A 49 -5.50 41.13 3.79
N ARG A 50 -6.31 40.58 4.70
CA ARG A 50 -6.43 39.12 4.92
C ARG A 50 -6.72 38.34 3.64
N ALA A 51 -7.61 38.85 2.78
CA ALA A 51 -7.95 38.25 1.50
C ALA A 51 -6.75 38.19 0.53
N GLN A 52 -5.92 39.24 0.50
CA GLN A 52 -4.69 39.25 -0.30
C GLN A 52 -3.68 38.24 0.22
N ARG A 53 -3.51 38.13 1.55
CA ARG A 53 -2.59 37.15 2.17
C ARG A 53 -2.93 35.71 1.78
N VAL A 54 -4.19 35.30 1.98
CA VAL A 54 -4.62 33.92 1.64
C VAL A 54 -4.57 33.66 0.13
N GLY A 55 -4.87 34.67 -0.70
CA GLY A 55 -4.81 34.55 -2.16
C GLY A 55 -3.39 34.34 -2.67
N GLU A 56 -2.43 35.08 -2.14
CA GLU A 56 -1.00 34.93 -2.47
C GLU A 56 -0.45 33.58 -2.00
N VAL A 57 -0.80 33.14 -0.79
CA VAL A 57 -0.41 31.81 -0.28
C VAL A 57 -1.02 30.69 -1.13
N ALA A 58 -2.31 30.78 -1.47
CA ALA A 58 -2.95 29.79 -2.32
C ALA A 58 -2.37 29.74 -3.75
N ALA A 59 -1.97 30.90 -4.29
CA ALA A 59 -1.27 30.98 -5.58
C ALA A 59 0.14 30.40 -5.51
N ALA A 60 0.83 30.55 -4.37
CA ALA A 60 2.20 30.08 -4.15
C ALA A 60 2.31 28.61 -3.71
N LEU A 61 1.21 27.84 -3.66
CA LEU A 61 1.23 26.45 -3.25
C LEU A 61 2.25 25.61 -4.07
N PRO A 62 3.21 24.92 -3.43
CA PRO A 62 4.20 24.12 -4.12
C PRO A 62 3.58 22.83 -4.66
N GLU A 63 3.79 22.52 -5.95
CA GLU A 63 3.24 21.29 -6.57
C GLU A 63 3.79 20.00 -5.97
N VAL A 64 5.03 20.05 -5.44
CA VAL A 64 5.74 18.88 -4.89
C VAL A 64 5.17 18.45 -3.53
N ASP A 65 4.52 19.35 -2.78
CA ASP A 65 4.10 19.11 -1.39
C ASP A 65 2.57 19.12 -1.16
N LEU A 66 1.78 19.16 -2.24
CA LEU A 66 0.31 19.20 -2.13
C LEU A 66 -0.28 18.03 -1.32
N ILE A 67 0.36 16.85 -1.37
CA ILE A 67 -0.08 15.67 -0.61
C ILE A 67 0.20 15.85 0.88
N GLY A 68 1.37 16.39 1.24
CA GLY A 68 1.75 16.66 2.63
C GLY A 68 0.82 17.70 3.25
N ILE A 69 0.60 18.81 2.55
CA ILE A 69 -0.34 19.86 2.97
C ILE A 69 -1.76 19.30 3.14
N ALA A 70 -2.24 18.49 2.20
CA ALA A 70 -3.55 17.85 2.32
C ALA A 70 -3.66 16.94 3.56
N GLY A 71 -2.59 16.20 3.89
CA GLY A 71 -2.50 15.43 5.13
C GLY A 71 -2.63 16.30 6.38
N CYS A 72 -1.86 17.39 6.46
CA CYS A 72 -1.92 18.32 7.58
C CYS A 72 -3.32 18.97 7.74
N VAL A 73 -3.97 19.32 6.62
CA VAL A 73 -5.33 19.87 6.65
C VAL A 73 -6.33 18.85 7.19
N LEU A 74 -6.24 17.58 6.78
CA LEU A 74 -7.10 16.51 7.28
C LEU A 74 -6.90 16.24 8.78
N GLU A 75 -5.65 16.25 9.25
CA GLU A 75 -5.30 16.02 10.66
C GLU A 75 -5.84 17.10 11.61
N ARG A 76 -5.98 18.34 11.14
CA ARG A 76 -6.53 19.45 11.94
C ARG A 76 -8.03 19.32 12.20
N GLY A 77 -8.76 18.59 11.35
CA GLY A 77 -10.21 18.40 11.51
C GLY A 77 -11.06 19.66 11.33
N GLU A 78 -10.51 20.74 10.75
CA GLU A 78 -11.19 22.02 10.55
C GLU A 78 -12.05 22.08 9.27
N LEU A 79 -11.99 21.03 8.44
CA LEU A 79 -12.73 20.94 7.18
C LEU A 79 -14.20 20.64 7.40
N GLN A 80 -15.05 21.19 6.53
CA GLN A 80 -16.43 20.73 6.44
C GLN A 80 -16.45 19.26 5.97
N PRO A 81 -17.40 18.42 6.42
CA PRO A 81 -17.44 16.99 6.10
C PRO A 81 -17.36 16.69 4.59
N ALA A 82 -18.04 17.49 3.77
CA ALA A 82 -18.03 17.35 2.32
C ALA A 82 -16.66 17.67 1.69
N GLU A 83 -15.91 18.63 2.25
CA GLU A 83 -14.58 19.01 1.76
C GLU A 83 -13.53 17.96 2.13
N ARG A 84 -13.58 17.47 3.38
CA ARG A 84 -12.77 16.35 3.86
C ARG A 84 -12.88 15.15 2.94
N ILE A 85 -14.11 14.75 2.64
CA ILE A 85 -14.42 13.59 1.79
C ILE A 85 -13.87 13.75 0.38
N ARG A 86 -13.99 14.95 -0.22
CA ARG A 86 -13.42 15.22 -1.55
C ARG A 86 -11.90 15.12 -1.55
N ILE A 87 -11.22 15.63 -0.52
CA ILE A 87 -9.76 15.54 -0.41
C ILE A 87 -9.33 14.08 -0.24
N GLU A 88 -9.99 13.34 0.65
CA GLU A 88 -9.75 11.91 0.84
C GLU A 88 -9.91 11.11 -0.45
N ASP A 89 -10.96 11.34 -1.23
CA ASP A 89 -11.20 10.61 -2.48
C ASP A 89 -10.08 10.83 -3.49
N VAL A 90 -9.59 12.07 -3.62
CA VAL A 90 -8.45 12.40 -4.50
C VAL A 90 -7.17 11.70 -4.02
N LEU A 91 -6.91 11.70 -2.71
CA LEU A 91 -5.74 11.03 -2.14
C LEU A 91 -5.82 9.50 -2.29
N TRP A 92 -7.01 8.95 -2.11
CA TRP A 92 -7.27 7.51 -2.17
C TRP A 92 -7.23 6.96 -3.60
N ALA A 93 -7.66 7.74 -4.60
CA ALA A 93 -7.66 7.35 -6.01
C ALA A 93 -6.26 7.00 -6.54
N ALA A 94 -5.21 7.67 -6.05
CA ALA A 94 -3.83 7.42 -6.48
C ALA A 94 -3.29 6.02 -6.14
N GLY A 95 -3.94 5.32 -5.19
CA GLY A 95 -3.57 3.97 -4.76
C GLY A 95 -3.83 2.87 -5.79
N SER A 96 -4.55 3.15 -6.89
CA SER A 96 -5.12 2.12 -7.79
C SER A 96 -5.91 1.07 -6.98
N PRO A 97 -7.01 1.48 -6.31
CA PRO A 97 -7.78 0.57 -5.45
C PRO A 97 -8.32 -0.65 -6.21
N PRO A 98 -8.64 -1.76 -5.51
CA PRO A 98 -9.37 -2.85 -6.11
C PRO A 98 -10.72 -2.36 -6.62
N GLU A 99 -11.05 -2.65 -7.88
CA GLU A 99 -12.33 -2.26 -8.48
C GLU A 99 -13.46 -3.13 -7.91
N ILE A 100 -14.55 -2.48 -7.49
CA ILE A 100 -15.75 -3.16 -7.00
C ILE A 100 -16.89 -2.75 -7.92
N PRO A 101 -17.25 -3.56 -8.94
CA PRO A 101 -18.25 -3.19 -9.91
C PRO A 101 -19.59 -2.84 -9.25
N LYS A 102 -20.29 -1.82 -9.74
CA LYS A 102 -21.58 -1.35 -9.19
C LYS A 102 -22.59 -2.48 -8.97
N ARG A 103 -22.64 -3.45 -9.88
CA ARG A 103 -23.46 -4.67 -9.75
C ARG A 103 -23.17 -5.42 -8.45
N ILE A 104 -21.89 -5.63 -8.14
CA ILE A 104 -21.46 -6.35 -6.93
C ILE A 104 -21.79 -5.55 -5.67
N ARG A 105 -21.66 -4.22 -5.73
CA ARG A 105 -22.05 -3.35 -4.61
C ARG A 105 -23.53 -3.51 -4.25
N ARG A 106 -24.42 -3.51 -5.26
CA ARG A 106 -25.86 -3.77 -5.07
C ARG A 106 -26.15 -5.19 -4.59
N GLU A 107 -25.47 -6.19 -5.16
CA GLU A 107 -25.60 -7.58 -4.73
C GLU A 107 -25.18 -7.81 -3.26
N ILE A 108 -24.19 -7.06 -2.76
CA ILE A 108 -23.79 -7.07 -1.35
C ILE A 108 -24.88 -6.39 -0.50
N ALA A 109 -25.32 -5.19 -0.89
CA ALA A 109 -26.34 -4.45 -0.15
C ALA A 109 -27.65 -5.27 -0.02
N ALA A 110 -28.10 -5.91 -1.10
CA ALA A 110 -29.32 -6.72 -1.11
C ALA A 110 -29.27 -7.97 -0.21
N ARG A 111 -28.08 -8.46 0.16
CA ARG A 111 -27.91 -9.63 1.04
C ARG A 111 -27.72 -9.27 2.51
N LEU A 112 -27.35 -8.04 2.80
CA LEU A 112 -27.14 -7.55 4.16
C LEU A 112 -28.47 -7.15 4.79
N ASP A 113 -28.70 -7.55 6.04
CA ASP A 113 -29.81 -7.07 6.84
C ASP A 113 -29.37 -5.87 7.69
N LEU A 114 -30.13 -4.78 7.67
CA LEU A 114 -29.87 -3.62 8.52
C LEU A 114 -29.99 -3.98 10.01
N ALA A 115 -30.82 -4.95 10.37
CA ALA A 115 -30.95 -5.40 11.76
C ALA A 115 -29.65 -5.99 12.31
N ASP A 116 -28.86 -6.66 11.46
CA ASP A 116 -27.57 -7.23 11.84
C ASP A 116 -26.45 -6.17 11.90
N LEU A 117 -26.60 -5.08 11.12
CA LEU A 117 -25.64 -3.99 11.02
C LEU A 117 -25.82 -2.92 12.11
N VAL A 118 -27.05 -2.61 12.47
CA VAL A 118 -27.39 -1.53 13.42
C VAL A 118 -27.55 -2.11 14.83
N VAL A 119 -26.42 -2.50 15.44
CA VAL A 119 -26.40 -2.94 16.84
C VAL A 119 -26.64 -1.77 17.80
N ASP A 120 -26.12 -0.58 17.45
CA ASP A 120 -26.29 0.66 18.20
C ASP A 120 -26.37 1.85 17.22
N GLU A 121 -27.39 2.69 17.39
CA GLU A 121 -27.66 3.82 16.51
C GLU A 121 -26.51 4.84 16.47
N HIS A 122 -25.88 5.10 17.63
CA HIS A 122 -24.82 6.10 17.76
C HIS A 122 -23.54 5.63 17.08
N ARG A 123 -23.14 4.38 17.31
CA ARG A 123 -21.96 3.75 16.69
C ARG A 123 -22.10 3.67 15.19
N PHE A 124 -23.27 3.22 14.71
CA PHE A 124 -23.53 3.13 13.28
C PHE A 124 -23.54 4.51 12.62
N THR A 125 -24.20 5.51 13.24
CA THR A 125 -24.21 6.88 12.73
C THR A 125 -22.79 7.46 12.71
N ALA A 126 -22.01 7.29 13.79
CA ALA A 126 -20.65 7.80 13.87
C ALA A 126 -19.76 7.21 12.77
N MET A 127 -19.87 5.91 12.51
CA MET A 127 -19.18 5.26 11.40
C MET A 127 -19.57 5.88 10.05
N LEU A 128 -20.86 6.09 9.80
CA LEU A 128 -21.32 6.72 8.56
C LEU A 128 -20.77 8.14 8.39
N GLU A 129 -20.70 8.94 9.46
CA GLU A 129 -20.15 10.31 9.43
C GLU A 129 -18.65 10.33 9.09
N THR A 130 -17.91 9.28 9.45
CA THR A 130 -16.50 9.17 9.05
C THR A 130 -16.34 8.99 7.54
N LEU A 131 -17.35 8.49 6.82
CA LEU A 131 -17.26 8.15 5.40
C LEU A 131 -18.18 8.98 4.50
N TRP A 132 -19.20 9.63 5.05
CA TRP A 132 -20.25 10.30 4.29
C TRP A 132 -20.64 11.64 4.93
N PRO A 133 -20.96 12.67 4.12
CA PRO A 133 -21.50 13.90 4.65
C PRO A 133 -22.99 13.70 4.92
N LEU A 134 -23.34 13.43 6.18
CA LEU A 134 -24.74 13.18 6.56
C LEU A 134 -25.55 14.45 6.78
N GLU A 135 -24.89 15.58 6.95
CA GLU A 135 -25.52 16.89 7.10
C GLU A 135 -25.77 17.52 5.73
N ALA A 136 -26.88 18.27 5.61
CA ALA A 136 -27.15 19.02 4.39
C ALA A 136 -26.05 20.08 4.17
N PRO A 137 -25.64 20.34 2.91
CA PRO A 137 -24.77 21.48 2.64
C PRO A 137 -25.43 22.77 3.16
N ASN A 138 -24.59 23.70 3.65
CA ASN A 138 -25.07 24.93 4.27
C ASN A 138 -26.13 25.62 3.39
N PRO A 139 -27.27 26.07 3.96
CA PRO A 139 -28.33 26.74 3.19
C PRO A 139 -27.86 28.00 2.43
N PHE A 140 -26.72 28.58 2.82
CA PHE A 140 -26.06 29.66 2.08
C PHE A 140 -25.45 29.22 0.74
N GLU A 141 -25.05 27.96 0.56
CA GLU A 141 -24.60 27.45 -0.76
C GLU A 141 -25.77 27.35 -1.75
N ASP A 142 -26.98 26.99 -1.30
CA ASP A 142 -28.18 26.95 -2.15
C ASP A 142 -28.61 28.35 -2.61
N LEU A 143 -28.39 29.35 -1.77
CA LEU A 143 -28.61 30.77 -2.09
C LEU A 143 -27.60 31.27 -3.14
N LEU A 144 -26.32 30.85 -3.04
CA LEU A 144 -25.27 31.20 -4.00
C LEU A 144 -25.39 30.46 -5.34
N ARG A 145 -26.06 29.29 -5.38
CA ARG A 145 -26.33 28.54 -6.62
C ARG A 145 -27.52 29.06 -7.43
N GLY A 146 -28.11 30.20 -7.05
CA GLY A 146 -29.05 30.92 -7.89
C GLY A 146 -30.48 30.36 -7.90
N SER A 147 -30.92 29.75 -6.80
CA SER A 147 -32.36 29.58 -6.58
C SER A 147 -32.95 30.94 -6.18
N GLY A 148 -33.79 31.50 -7.07
CA GLY A 148 -34.27 32.88 -6.99
C GLY A 148 -35.09 33.20 -5.73
N PRO A 149 -35.51 34.46 -5.54
CA PRO A 149 -36.08 34.98 -4.29
C PRO A 149 -37.46 34.41 -3.87
N PHE A 150 -37.91 33.34 -4.52
CA PHE A 150 -39.14 32.60 -4.23
C PHE A 150 -38.92 31.11 -3.95
N SER A 151 -37.68 30.61 -3.88
CA SER A 151 -37.42 29.27 -3.39
C SER A 151 -37.59 29.23 -1.87
N VAL A 152 -38.70 28.63 -1.44
CA VAL A 152 -39.02 28.36 -0.04
C VAL A 152 -37.85 27.61 0.61
N PRO A 153 -37.40 27.97 1.84
CA PRO A 153 -36.26 27.34 2.51
C PRO A 153 -36.66 25.97 3.10
N PHE A 154 -37.22 25.10 2.27
CA PHE A 154 -37.48 23.70 2.61
C PHE A 154 -36.52 22.83 1.79
N GLY A 155 -35.23 22.97 2.06
CA GLY A 155 -34.33 21.83 1.86
C GLY A 155 -34.89 20.69 2.71
N GLY A 156 -35.15 19.54 2.09
CA GLY A 156 -35.67 18.37 2.82
C GLY A 156 -34.79 18.02 4.04
N PRO A 157 -35.29 17.19 4.97
CA PRO A 157 -34.50 16.76 6.12
C PRO A 157 -33.13 16.25 5.65
N GLY A 158 -32.05 16.71 6.26
CA GLY A 158 -30.70 16.24 5.93
C GLY A 158 -30.60 14.73 6.05
N LEU A 159 -29.64 14.12 5.36
CA LEU A 159 -29.51 12.65 5.27
C LEU A 159 -29.47 11.98 6.66
N ARG A 160 -28.84 12.61 7.65
CA ARG A 160 -28.86 12.17 9.05
C ARG A 160 -30.27 12.02 9.62
N ALA A 161 -31.14 13.01 9.35
CA ALA A 161 -32.52 12.99 9.82
C ALA A 161 -33.35 11.93 9.09
N GLN A 162 -33.07 11.70 7.80
CA GLN A 162 -33.70 10.63 7.03
C GLN A 162 -33.30 9.25 7.57
N ILE A 163 -32.01 9.00 7.81
CA ILE A 163 -31.52 7.76 8.42
C ILE A 163 -32.20 7.53 9.77
N ARG A 164 -32.26 8.56 10.63
CA ARG A 164 -32.94 8.44 11.92
C ARG A 164 -34.42 8.08 11.77
N GLN A 165 -35.11 8.65 10.79
CA GLN A 165 -36.53 8.41 10.58
C GLN A 165 -36.81 7.02 10.00
N HIS A 166 -36.08 6.63 8.95
CA HIS A 166 -36.38 5.45 8.14
C HIS A 166 -35.58 4.20 8.50
N VAL A 167 -34.44 4.34 9.20
CA VAL A 167 -33.63 3.19 9.65
C VAL A 167 -33.89 2.89 11.13
N TYR A 168 -33.89 3.92 11.99
CA TYR A 168 -33.96 3.70 13.45
C TYR A 168 -35.40 3.73 14.00
N ARG A 169 -36.16 4.78 13.67
CA ARG A 169 -37.53 4.94 14.20
C ARG A 169 -38.54 4.01 13.55
N ASN A 170 -38.34 3.71 12.26
CA ASN A 170 -39.21 2.85 11.48
C ASN A 170 -38.41 1.67 10.89
N PRO A 171 -37.98 0.67 11.69
CA PRO A 171 -37.25 -0.48 11.16
C PRO A 171 -38.03 -1.19 10.05
N GLY A 172 -37.38 -1.43 8.92
CA GLY A 172 -37.97 -2.04 7.72
C GLY A 172 -38.56 -1.06 6.71
N ASP A 173 -38.58 0.25 6.99
CA ASP A 173 -38.95 1.29 6.02
C ASP A 173 -37.87 1.42 4.92
N TRP A 174 -36.59 1.44 5.32
CA TRP A 174 -35.47 1.28 4.40
C TRP A 174 -34.88 -0.13 4.47
N SER A 175 -34.57 -0.69 3.30
CA SER A 175 -33.65 -1.82 3.18
C SER A 175 -32.19 -1.36 3.20
N THR A 176 -31.24 -2.31 3.30
CA THR A 176 -29.82 -1.98 3.16
C THR A 176 -29.48 -1.40 1.78
N ASP A 177 -30.19 -1.83 0.72
CA ASP A 177 -30.03 -1.26 -0.63
C ASP A 177 -30.47 0.21 -0.65
N ASP A 178 -31.62 0.53 -0.03
CA ASP A 178 -32.12 1.90 0.07
C ASP A 178 -31.14 2.79 0.84
N LEU A 179 -30.61 2.32 1.97
CA LEU A 179 -29.60 3.06 2.72
C LEU A 179 -28.36 3.33 1.84
N PHE A 180 -27.85 2.32 1.13
CA PHE A 180 -26.67 2.47 0.28
C PHE A 180 -26.92 3.44 -0.90
N GLU A 181 -28.14 3.45 -1.43
CA GLU A 181 -28.57 4.39 -2.47
C GLU A 181 -28.57 5.84 -1.93
N HIS A 182 -29.21 6.08 -0.78
CA HIS A 182 -29.30 7.42 -0.18
C HIS A 182 -27.93 7.94 0.31
N LEU A 183 -27.01 7.05 0.69
CA LEU A 183 -25.61 7.41 0.98
C LEU A 183 -24.80 7.74 -0.28
N GLY A 184 -25.24 7.32 -1.46
CA GLY A 184 -24.44 7.37 -2.69
C GLY A 184 -23.31 6.33 -2.73
N ALA A 185 -23.40 5.26 -1.93
CA ALA A 185 -22.36 4.24 -1.81
C ALA A 185 -22.10 3.50 -3.15
N PHE A 186 -23.13 3.36 -3.99
CA PHE A 186 -22.99 2.72 -5.30
C PHE A 186 -22.18 3.54 -6.30
N GLU A 187 -22.16 4.87 -6.16
CA GLU A 187 -21.40 5.79 -7.02
C GLU A 187 -20.05 6.20 -6.42
N ALA A 188 -19.74 5.75 -5.20
CA ALA A 188 -18.50 6.04 -4.51
C ALA A 188 -17.26 5.59 -5.31
N GLY A 189 -16.12 6.23 -5.07
CA GLY A 189 -14.84 5.64 -5.48
C GLY A 189 -14.62 4.27 -4.82
N ASP A 190 -14.01 3.33 -5.55
CA ASP A 190 -13.83 1.95 -5.07
C ASP A 190 -13.12 1.86 -3.72
N ARG A 191 -12.16 2.77 -3.47
CA ARG A 191 -11.46 2.82 -2.19
C ARG A 191 -12.39 3.21 -1.04
N ARG A 192 -13.29 4.17 -1.25
CA ARG A 192 -14.27 4.60 -0.25
C ARG A 192 -15.27 3.48 0.04
N PHE A 193 -15.78 2.82 -1.00
CA PHE A 193 -16.67 1.67 -0.82
C PHE A 193 -15.96 0.52 -0.09
N GLY A 194 -14.69 0.23 -0.41
CA GLY A 194 -13.91 -0.76 0.32
C GLY A 194 -13.70 -0.39 1.80
N ARG A 195 -13.38 0.88 2.09
CA ARG A 195 -13.30 1.40 3.48
C ARG A 195 -14.64 1.30 4.21
N PHE A 196 -15.74 1.52 3.49
CA PHE A 196 -17.08 1.37 4.04
C PHE A 196 -17.38 -0.06 4.45
N LEU A 197 -17.04 -1.05 3.61
CA LEU A 197 -17.16 -2.46 3.98
C LEU A 197 -16.27 -2.83 5.18
N GLU A 198 -15.03 -2.33 5.24
CA GLU A 198 -14.12 -2.53 6.39
C GLU A 198 -14.71 -1.92 7.68
N ALA A 199 -15.27 -0.71 7.60
CA ALA A 199 -15.85 -0.01 8.74
C ALA A 199 -17.16 -0.63 9.23
N LEU A 200 -17.99 -1.13 8.31
CA LEU A 200 -19.23 -1.86 8.64
C LEU A 200 -18.96 -3.09 9.50
N VAL A 201 -17.83 -3.77 9.27
CA VAL A 201 -17.44 -4.95 10.04
C VAL A 201 -16.46 -4.63 11.16
N SER A 202 -16.26 -3.36 11.52
CA SER A 202 -15.39 -2.98 12.65
C SER A 202 -16.06 -3.30 13.98
N ALA A 203 -15.25 -3.60 15.01
CA ALA A 203 -15.71 -3.71 16.39
C ALA A 203 -16.32 -2.41 16.94
N ASP A 204 -16.02 -1.27 16.30
CA ASP A 204 -16.65 0.02 16.64
C ASP A 204 -18.16 0.00 16.35
N VAL A 205 -18.58 -0.79 15.36
CA VAL A 205 -19.97 -0.96 14.90
C VAL A 205 -20.56 -2.29 15.41
N LEU A 206 -19.88 -3.41 15.12
CA LEU A 206 -20.31 -4.77 15.46
C LEU A 206 -19.56 -5.28 16.69
N ILE A 207 -20.11 -5.00 17.87
CA ILE A 207 -19.50 -5.36 19.17
C ILE A 207 -19.53 -6.85 19.51
N HIS A 208 -20.20 -7.68 18.71
CA HIS A 208 -20.32 -9.12 18.94
C HIS A 208 -19.52 -9.86 17.87
N GLU A 209 -18.42 -10.51 18.26
CA GLU A 209 -17.55 -11.24 17.33
C GLU A 209 -18.30 -12.24 16.42
N PRO A 210 -19.28 -13.04 16.92
CA PRO A 210 -20.02 -13.94 16.05
C PRO A 210 -20.84 -13.20 14.98
N ASN A 211 -21.44 -12.06 15.34
CA ASN A 211 -22.19 -11.21 14.39
C ASN A 211 -21.23 -10.61 13.35
N GLN A 212 -20.08 -10.11 13.81
CA GLN A 212 -19.04 -9.56 12.95
C GLN A 212 -18.59 -10.58 11.88
N ARG A 213 -18.31 -11.82 12.27
CA ARG A 213 -17.94 -12.89 11.34
C ARG A 213 -19.07 -13.26 10.38
N ALA A 214 -20.32 -13.32 10.87
CA ALA A 214 -21.48 -13.61 10.03
C ALA A 214 -21.68 -12.54 8.95
N VAL A 215 -21.60 -11.25 9.31
CA VAL A 215 -21.68 -10.13 8.34
C VAL A 215 -20.52 -10.19 7.33
N VAL A 216 -19.30 -10.50 7.79
CA VAL A 216 -18.15 -10.69 6.89
C VAL A 216 -18.41 -11.81 5.88
N ASP A 217 -18.99 -12.93 6.29
CA ASP A 217 -19.29 -14.06 5.39
C ASP A 217 -20.30 -13.69 4.30
N VAL A 218 -21.33 -12.90 4.65
CA VAL A 218 -22.31 -12.37 3.71
C VAL A 218 -21.65 -11.43 2.69
N ILE A 219 -20.81 -10.49 3.16
CA ILE A 219 -20.07 -9.58 2.27
C ILE A 219 -19.13 -10.37 1.34
N ASN A 220 -18.44 -11.37 1.89
CA ASN A 220 -17.50 -12.20 1.14
C ASN A 220 -18.18 -13.08 0.08
N GLU A 221 -19.43 -13.47 0.24
CA GLU A 221 -20.21 -14.12 -0.83
C GLU A 221 -20.29 -13.23 -2.08
N GLY A 222 -20.62 -11.95 -1.91
CA GLY A 222 -20.68 -10.99 -3.01
C GLY A 222 -19.30 -10.67 -3.60
N LEU A 223 -18.32 -10.36 -2.75
CA LEU A 223 -16.97 -9.96 -3.18
C LEU A 223 -16.21 -11.06 -3.95
N ARG A 224 -16.50 -12.34 -3.68
CA ARG A 224 -15.86 -13.48 -4.38
C ARG A 224 -16.01 -13.40 -5.90
N SER A 225 -17.15 -12.91 -6.38
CA SER A 225 -17.45 -12.79 -7.82
C SER A 225 -16.53 -11.82 -8.57
N CYS A 226 -16.02 -10.78 -7.90
CA CYS A 226 -15.06 -9.83 -8.47
C CYS A 226 -13.62 -10.09 -8.01
N GLY A 227 -13.38 -11.25 -7.40
CA GLY A 227 -12.07 -11.64 -6.93
C GLY A 227 -11.58 -10.78 -5.76
N LEU A 228 -12.47 -10.46 -4.81
CA LEU A 228 -12.16 -9.76 -3.57
C LEU A 228 -12.66 -10.55 -2.35
N HIS A 229 -12.13 -10.23 -1.18
CA HIS A 229 -12.61 -10.72 0.12
C HIS A 229 -12.10 -9.82 1.25
N LEU A 230 -12.87 -9.72 2.32
CA LEU A 230 -12.43 -9.26 3.63
C LEU A 230 -11.68 -10.40 4.31
N THR A 231 -10.47 -10.08 4.78
CA THR A 231 -9.55 -11.02 5.42
C THR A 231 -9.23 -10.52 6.81
N GLU A 232 -9.25 -11.42 7.79
CA GLU A 232 -8.75 -11.11 9.13
C GLU A 232 -7.25 -10.78 9.02
N THR A 233 -6.89 -9.55 9.36
CA THR A 233 -5.52 -9.02 9.23
C THR A 233 -4.84 -8.81 10.57
N ASP A 234 -5.61 -8.63 11.63
CA ASP A 234 -5.12 -8.32 12.97
C ASP A 234 -6.19 -8.64 14.01
N ILE A 235 -5.82 -8.58 15.30
CA ILE A 235 -6.73 -8.67 16.43
C ILE A 235 -6.47 -7.46 17.33
N ARG A 236 -7.49 -6.64 17.59
CA ARG A 236 -7.40 -5.43 18.42
C ARG A 236 -8.42 -5.50 19.55
N ASP A 237 -7.95 -5.36 20.79
CA ASP A 237 -8.79 -5.40 22.00
C ASP A 237 -9.67 -6.66 22.09
N GLY A 238 -9.20 -7.77 21.52
CA GLY A 238 -9.93 -9.05 21.46
C GLY A 238 -10.87 -9.19 20.26
N TYR A 239 -11.00 -8.18 19.40
CA TYR A 239 -11.84 -8.22 18.20
C TYR A 239 -11.01 -8.42 16.93
N PRO A 240 -11.45 -9.26 15.98
CA PRO A 240 -10.78 -9.41 14.70
C PRO A 240 -10.93 -8.13 13.86
N VAL A 241 -9.86 -7.74 13.18
CA VAL A 241 -9.81 -6.60 12.27
C VAL A 241 -9.74 -7.12 10.84
N PHE A 242 -10.71 -6.73 10.02
CA PHE A 242 -10.79 -7.17 8.64
C PHE A 242 -10.34 -6.08 7.66
N SER A 243 -9.56 -6.48 6.65
CA SER A 243 -9.16 -5.61 5.54
C SER A 243 -9.52 -6.22 4.19
N LEU A 244 -9.90 -5.38 3.23
CA LEU A 244 -10.24 -5.79 1.88
C LEU A 244 -9.00 -6.21 1.09
N SER A 245 -9.03 -7.40 0.51
CA SER A 245 -7.94 -7.96 -0.29
C SER A 245 -8.45 -8.71 -1.53
N ARG A 246 -7.62 -8.84 -2.58
CA ARG A 246 -8.00 -9.54 -3.82
C ARG A 246 -7.88 -11.06 -3.69
N HIS A 247 -8.98 -11.76 -3.94
CA HIS A 247 -9.02 -13.19 -4.24
C HIS A 247 -8.16 -13.42 -5.50
N GLY A 248 -7.02 -14.10 -5.33
CA GLY A 248 -6.07 -14.40 -6.40
C GLY A 248 -5.03 -13.31 -6.72
N ALA A 249 -5.10 -12.10 -6.15
CA ALA A 249 -4.10 -11.05 -6.37
C ALA A 249 -3.63 -10.37 -5.06
N GLY A 250 -3.00 -11.16 -4.19
CA GLY A 250 -1.93 -10.71 -3.31
C GLY A 250 -2.25 -9.61 -2.30
N ALA A 251 -2.74 -10.03 -1.13
CA ALA A 251 -2.02 -9.69 0.10
C ALA A 251 -0.58 -10.23 -0.07
N ALA A 252 0.28 -9.46 -0.75
CA ALA A 252 1.68 -9.79 -1.06
C ALA A 252 1.95 -11.29 -1.16
N ARG A 253 1.19 -12.04 -2.00
CA ARG A 253 1.07 -13.52 -1.99
C ARG A 253 2.27 -14.14 -1.29
N ARG A 254 2.15 -14.45 0.01
CA ARG A 254 3.25 -15.06 0.79
C ARG A 254 3.81 -16.15 -0.11
N PRO A 255 5.10 -16.07 -0.50
CA PRO A 255 5.62 -16.97 -1.51
C PRO A 255 5.34 -18.39 -1.04
N ARG A 256 4.50 -19.12 -1.78
CA ARG A 256 4.16 -20.50 -1.41
C ARG A 256 5.40 -21.35 -1.36
N ASN A 257 6.31 -21.09 -2.31
CA ASN A 257 7.64 -21.65 -2.37
C ASN A 257 8.66 -20.52 -2.63
N LEU A 258 9.75 -20.49 -1.87
CA LEU A 258 10.94 -19.67 -2.14
C LEU A 258 12.05 -20.57 -2.66
N ILE A 259 12.54 -20.25 -3.86
CA ILE A 259 13.66 -20.93 -4.49
C ILE A 259 14.89 -20.03 -4.37
N PHE A 260 15.87 -20.45 -3.57
CA PHE A 260 17.01 -19.61 -3.25
C PHE A 260 18.28 -20.42 -3.03
N ALA A 261 19.38 -19.70 -2.81
CA ALA A 261 20.70 -20.25 -2.57
C ALA A 261 21.19 -21.16 -3.72
N THR A 262 20.90 -20.77 -4.96
CA THR A 262 21.41 -21.41 -6.18
C THR A 262 21.69 -20.40 -7.30
N HIS A 263 22.91 -20.44 -7.83
CA HIS A 263 23.32 -19.57 -8.94
C HIS A 263 23.02 -20.19 -10.31
N VAL A 264 22.86 -21.51 -10.39
CA VAL A 264 22.47 -22.25 -11.60
C VAL A 264 20.95 -22.37 -11.63
N ARG A 265 20.39 -22.32 -12.84
CA ARG A 265 18.98 -22.56 -13.03
C ARG A 265 18.60 -23.94 -12.47
N PRO A 266 17.71 -24.01 -11.47
CA PRO A 266 17.35 -25.28 -10.85
C PRO A 266 16.50 -26.12 -11.80
N ASP A 267 16.66 -27.43 -11.76
CA ASP A 267 15.76 -28.36 -12.45
C ASP A 267 14.67 -28.80 -11.47
N LEU A 268 13.46 -28.28 -11.66
CA LEU A 268 12.34 -28.47 -10.75
C LEU A 268 11.22 -29.24 -11.45
N ARG A 269 10.51 -30.08 -10.69
CA ARG A 269 9.28 -30.74 -11.11
C ARG A 269 8.16 -30.31 -10.20
N LEU A 270 6.97 -30.11 -10.77
CA LEU A 270 5.74 -29.99 -10.01
C LEU A 270 5.31 -31.41 -9.63
N HIS A 271 5.47 -31.76 -8.36
CA HIS A 271 5.09 -33.06 -7.81
C HIS A 271 3.57 -33.15 -7.73
N ASP A 272 2.95 -32.15 -7.09
CA ASP A 272 1.51 -31.94 -7.03
C ASP A 272 1.14 -30.56 -7.58
N ALA A 273 0.27 -30.54 -8.60
CA ALA A 273 -0.16 -29.31 -9.24
C ALA A 273 -1.31 -28.59 -8.52
N LEU A 274 -2.11 -29.31 -7.75
CA LEU A 274 -3.22 -28.77 -6.96
C LEU A 274 -2.68 -28.03 -5.74
N ASP A 275 -1.72 -28.66 -5.05
CA ASP A 275 -1.11 -28.13 -3.83
C ASP A 275 0.15 -27.29 -4.08
N ASN A 276 0.61 -27.25 -5.34
CA ASN A 276 1.79 -26.50 -5.79
C ASN A 276 3.08 -26.97 -5.09
N GLU A 277 3.21 -28.28 -4.90
CA GLU A 277 4.39 -28.92 -4.35
C GLU A 277 5.47 -29.03 -5.43
N LEU A 278 6.62 -28.40 -5.17
CA LEU A 278 7.77 -28.45 -6.05
C LEU A 278 8.80 -29.43 -5.49
N GLU A 279 9.41 -30.20 -6.37
CA GLU A 279 10.50 -31.12 -6.06
C GLU A 279 11.70 -30.77 -6.94
N SER A 280 12.91 -30.79 -6.38
CA SER A 280 14.13 -30.67 -7.18
C SER A 280 14.44 -32.02 -7.83
N VAL A 281 14.55 -32.04 -9.15
CA VAL A 281 14.90 -33.25 -9.92
C VAL A 281 16.41 -33.53 -9.84
N ALA A 282 17.21 -32.47 -9.66
CA ALA A 282 18.64 -32.54 -9.41
C ALA A 282 18.96 -32.57 -7.90
N ASP A 283 20.21 -32.91 -7.58
CA ASP A 283 20.77 -33.05 -6.23
C ASP A 283 20.13 -32.11 -5.19
N ALA A 284 19.46 -32.69 -4.19
CA ALA A 284 18.65 -31.96 -3.20
C ALA A 284 19.46 -30.92 -2.39
N ASP A 285 20.79 -31.01 -2.43
CA ASP A 285 21.68 -30.05 -1.79
C ASP A 285 21.98 -28.81 -2.64
N ALA A 286 21.71 -28.83 -3.96
CA ALA A 286 22.03 -27.73 -4.87
C ALA A 286 21.09 -26.53 -4.75
N VAL A 287 19.84 -26.74 -4.30
CA VAL A 287 18.79 -25.71 -4.27
C VAL A 287 18.07 -25.74 -2.93
N LEU A 288 17.77 -24.56 -2.38
CA LEU A 288 16.90 -24.45 -1.20
C LEU A 288 15.49 -24.08 -1.64
N LEU A 289 14.53 -24.93 -1.26
CA LEU A 289 13.11 -24.74 -1.46
C LEU A 289 12.44 -24.55 -0.10
N TYR A 290 12.15 -23.31 0.28
CA TYR A 290 11.41 -23.03 1.50
C TYR A 290 9.92 -23.02 1.19
N ASP A 291 9.18 -23.87 1.91
CA ASP A 291 7.81 -24.33 1.65
C ASP A 291 6.83 -23.95 2.77
N ARG A 292 7.28 -23.18 3.76
CA ARG A 292 6.47 -22.83 4.93
C ARG A 292 5.74 -21.51 4.78
N PRO A 293 4.60 -21.33 5.49
CA PRO A 293 3.97 -20.03 5.62
C PRO A 293 4.91 -19.02 6.28
N ILE A 294 5.03 -17.83 5.68
CA ILE A 294 5.81 -16.72 6.23
C ILE A 294 4.89 -15.86 7.09
N GLY A 295 5.26 -15.54 8.33
CA GLY A 295 4.42 -14.80 9.28
C GLY A 295 4.16 -13.32 8.90
N PRO A 296 3.31 -12.60 9.66
CA PRO A 296 3.08 -11.17 9.45
C PRO A 296 4.35 -10.33 9.65
N ASP A 297 5.33 -10.85 10.39
CA ASP A 297 6.62 -10.23 10.66
C ASP A 297 7.67 -10.43 9.55
N GLY A 298 7.34 -11.19 8.50
CA GLY A 298 8.26 -11.59 7.45
C GLY A 298 8.99 -12.91 7.76
N LEU A 299 10.16 -13.12 7.16
CA LEU A 299 10.98 -14.32 7.35
C LEU A 299 12.21 -13.97 8.19
N ARG A 300 12.22 -14.39 9.45
CA ARG A 300 13.34 -14.15 10.38
C ARG A 300 14.39 -15.27 10.26
N TRP A 301 15.59 -14.99 10.76
CA TRP A 301 16.66 -15.98 10.83
C TRP A 301 16.24 -17.23 11.62
N ASN A 302 15.52 -17.05 12.72
CA ASN A 302 15.03 -18.17 13.54
C ASN A 302 14.07 -19.09 12.78
N ASP A 303 13.18 -18.53 11.97
CA ASP A 303 12.25 -19.30 11.13
C ASP A 303 13.01 -20.16 10.14
N LEU A 304 14.05 -19.59 9.54
CA LEU A 304 14.91 -20.28 8.57
C LEU A 304 15.79 -21.34 9.24
N GLU A 305 16.30 -21.08 10.44
CA GLU A 305 17.09 -22.04 11.23
C GLU A 305 16.22 -23.22 11.71
N THR A 306 14.99 -22.94 12.15
CA THR A 306 14.01 -23.96 12.56
C THR A 306 13.63 -24.84 11.37
N TRP A 307 13.31 -24.22 10.23
CA TRP A 307 13.05 -24.93 8.97
C TRP A 307 14.24 -25.79 8.54
N TRP A 308 15.46 -25.24 8.56
CA TRP A 308 16.68 -25.96 8.20
C TRP A 308 16.90 -27.21 9.07
N THR A 309 16.69 -27.08 10.38
CA THR A 309 16.86 -28.18 11.34
C THR A 309 15.84 -29.30 11.13
N GLN A 310 14.62 -28.98 10.70
CA GLN A 310 13.55 -29.96 10.50
C GLN A 310 13.60 -30.64 9.13
N THR A 311 14.16 -29.98 8.13
CA THR A 311 14.25 -30.50 6.75
C THR A 311 15.51 -31.29 6.47
N ARG A 312 16.54 -31.21 7.33
CA ARG A 312 17.85 -31.82 7.10
C ARG A 312 18.39 -32.54 8.34
N PRO A 313 19.12 -33.64 8.16
CA PRO A 313 19.76 -34.32 9.27
C PRO A 313 20.82 -33.43 9.92
N PRO A 314 21.04 -33.53 11.24
CA PRO A 314 22.07 -32.78 11.94
C PRO A 314 23.46 -33.15 11.41
N LEU A 315 24.26 -32.13 11.09
CA LEU A 315 25.64 -32.31 10.63
C LEU A 315 26.58 -32.49 11.83
N PRO A 316 27.46 -33.51 11.83
CA PRO A 316 28.42 -33.70 12.92
C PRO A 316 29.35 -32.50 13.09
N GLY A 317 29.47 -31.98 14.31
CA GLY A 317 30.45 -30.96 14.67
C GLY A 317 30.12 -29.51 14.24
N LYS A 318 28.90 -29.22 13.75
CA LYS A 318 28.44 -27.85 13.44
C LYS A 318 27.07 -27.59 14.04
N THR A 319 26.84 -26.37 14.53
CA THR A 319 25.47 -25.94 14.90
C THR A 319 24.63 -25.72 13.64
N ALA A 320 23.30 -25.87 13.75
CA ALA A 320 22.37 -25.64 12.63
C ALA A 320 22.57 -24.26 12.00
N ARG A 321 22.70 -23.23 12.85
CA ARG A 321 23.09 -21.87 12.46
C ARG A 321 24.36 -21.79 11.60
N GLN A 322 25.44 -22.43 12.02
CA GLN A 322 26.72 -22.41 11.29
C GLN A 322 26.62 -23.15 9.94
N ALA A 323 25.89 -24.26 9.92
CA ALA A 323 25.63 -25.01 8.70
C ALA A 323 24.82 -24.19 7.69
N LEU A 324 23.71 -23.59 8.12
CA LEU A 324 22.86 -22.74 7.30
C LEU A 324 23.64 -21.54 6.76
N PHE A 325 24.35 -20.79 7.61
CA PHE A 325 25.18 -19.66 7.19
C PHE A 325 26.22 -20.07 6.12
N THR A 326 26.88 -21.21 6.34
CA THR A 326 27.87 -21.74 5.38
C THR A 326 27.20 -22.06 4.03
N ARG A 327 26.01 -22.66 4.04
CA ARG A 327 25.27 -23.02 2.83
C ARG A 327 24.75 -21.82 2.06
N LEU A 328 24.27 -20.78 2.75
CA LEU A 328 23.83 -19.54 2.09
C LEU A 328 25.03 -18.84 1.45
N ARG A 329 26.14 -18.74 2.19
CA ARG A 329 27.38 -18.12 1.67
C ARG A 329 27.95 -18.85 0.46
N SER A 330 27.86 -20.18 0.42
CA SER A 330 28.37 -20.97 -0.70
C SER A 330 27.54 -20.83 -1.97
N ALA A 331 26.28 -20.35 -1.86
CA ALA A 331 25.44 -20.11 -3.02
C ALA A 331 25.86 -18.87 -3.82
N ILE A 332 26.46 -17.88 -3.15
CA ILE A 332 26.86 -16.61 -3.74
C ILE A 332 28.05 -16.85 -4.69
N PRO A 333 28.00 -16.36 -5.95
CA PRO A 333 29.07 -16.54 -6.92
C PRO A 333 30.43 -16.07 -6.40
N ALA A 334 31.44 -16.94 -6.47
CA ALA A 334 32.83 -16.57 -6.16
C ALA A 334 33.36 -15.45 -7.07
N SER A 335 32.79 -15.33 -8.28
CA SER A 335 33.07 -14.27 -9.24
C SER A 335 32.53 -12.89 -8.83
N SER A 336 31.73 -12.79 -7.76
CA SER A 336 31.21 -11.53 -7.23
C SER A 336 31.72 -11.23 -5.82
N PRO A 337 32.97 -10.76 -5.67
CA PRO A 337 33.50 -10.28 -4.38
C PRO A 337 32.60 -9.24 -3.68
N PRO A 338 31.92 -8.31 -4.39
CA PRO A 338 30.99 -7.37 -3.77
C PRO A 338 29.80 -8.03 -3.07
N GLN A 339 29.17 -9.06 -3.67
CA GLN A 339 28.06 -9.78 -3.05
C GLN A 339 28.53 -10.55 -1.81
N GLN A 340 29.68 -11.22 -1.91
CA GLN A 340 30.31 -11.93 -0.79
C GLN A 340 30.62 -10.98 0.39
N LEU A 341 31.08 -9.77 0.09
CA LEU A 341 31.34 -8.73 1.09
C LEU A 341 30.03 -8.25 1.73
N LEU A 342 28.99 -7.96 0.95
CA LEU A 342 27.69 -7.52 1.45
C LEU A 342 27.12 -8.56 2.43
N PHE A 343 27.06 -9.82 2.02
CA PHE A 343 26.51 -10.90 2.83
C PHE A 343 27.26 -11.05 4.16
N ARG A 344 28.60 -11.01 4.12
CA ARG A 344 29.43 -11.09 5.33
C ARG A 344 29.19 -9.88 6.24
N CYS A 345 29.27 -8.66 5.69
CA CYS A 345 29.08 -7.43 6.47
C CYS A 345 27.70 -7.35 7.10
N PHE A 346 26.65 -7.77 6.40
CA PHE A 346 25.30 -7.82 6.96
C PHE A 346 25.24 -8.67 8.23
N HIS A 347 25.76 -9.91 8.17
CA HIS A 347 25.75 -10.80 9.32
C HIS A 347 26.74 -10.41 10.43
N ASP A 348 27.83 -9.72 10.10
CA ASP A 348 28.77 -9.21 11.10
C ASP A 348 28.23 -7.97 11.83
N ILE A 349 27.59 -7.05 11.13
CA ILE A 349 27.01 -5.81 11.70
C ILE A 349 25.82 -6.13 12.59
N PHE A 350 24.93 -7.02 12.14
CA PHE A 350 23.69 -7.33 12.85
C PHE A 350 23.76 -8.63 13.66
N ARG A 351 24.98 -9.07 14.03
CA ARG A 351 25.20 -10.32 14.76
C ARG A 351 24.37 -10.43 16.03
N ASP A 352 24.26 -9.31 16.76
CA ASP A 352 23.59 -9.22 18.06
C ASP A 352 22.06 -9.16 17.93
N ALA A 353 21.53 -8.90 16.74
CA ALA A 353 20.10 -8.87 16.46
C ALA A 353 19.51 -10.26 16.17
N VAL A 354 20.33 -11.32 16.13
CA VAL A 354 19.85 -12.71 15.98
C VAL A 354 19.36 -13.19 17.35
N PRO A 355 18.13 -13.74 17.49
CA PRO A 355 17.32 -14.45 16.49
C PRO A 355 16.39 -13.63 15.58
N GLU A 356 16.11 -12.37 15.92
CA GLU A 356 15.05 -11.57 15.28
C GLU A 356 15.45 -10.92 13.94
N LEU A 357 16.73 -11.02 13.57
CA LEU A 357 17.28 -10.52 12.31
C LEU A 357 16.50 -11.07 11.09
N PRO A 358 16.03 -10.21 10.16
CA PRO A 358 15.47 -10.67 8.90
C PRO A 358 16.44 -11.55 8.11
N ALA A 359 15.94 -12.65 7.53
CA ALA A 359 16.74 -13.56 6.74
C ALA A 359 17.16 -12.92 5.41
N LEU A 360 18.47 -12.79 5.19
CA LEU A 360 19.05 -12.35 3.92
C LEU A 360 19.24 -13.55 3.00
N LEU A 361 18.33 -13.72 2.05
CA LEU A 361 18.32 -14.85 1.12
C LEU A 361 19.15 -14.54 -0.13
N PRO A 362 20.26 -15.25 -0.40
CA PRO A 362 21.06 -15.05 -1.61
C PRO A 362 20.48 -15.80 -2.81
N GLU A 363 20.74 -15.28 -4.01
CA GLU A 363 20.53 -15.94 -5.30
C GLU A 363 19.11 -16.52 -5.45
N VAL A 364 18.12 -15.62 -5.43
CA VAL A 364 16.70 -15.99 -5.37
C VAL A 364 16.09 -16.00 -6.77
N TRP A 365 15.34 -17.06 -7.09
CA TRP A 365 14.68 -17.22 -8.39
C TRP A 365 13.21 -16.78 -8.32
N LEU A 366 12.83 -15.78 -9.12
CA LEU A 366 11.48 -15.18 -9.13
C LEU A 366 10.51 -15.89 -10.08
N CYS A 367 11.03 -16.45 -11.15
CA CYS A 367 10.24 -17.16 -12.15
C CYS A 367 11.01 -18.42 -12.56
N TRP A 368 10.30 -19.54 -12.65
CA TRP A 368 10.82 -20.77 -13.18
C TRP A 368 9.89 -21.23 -14.32
N ASP A 369 10.42 -21.35 -15.53
CA ASP A 369 9.65 -21.73 -16.72
C ASP A 369 10.34 -22.88 -17.43
N PRO A 370 9.82 -24.12 -17.39
CA PRO A 370 10.52 -25.32 -17.90
C PRO A 370 10.87 -25.24 -19.40
N LYS A 371 10.24 -24.34 -20.17
CA LYS A 371 10.50 -24.17 -21.60
C LYS A 371 11.72 -23.27 -21.85
N THR A 372 12.46 -23.58 -22.91
CA THR A 372 13.63 -22.79 -23.32
C THR A 372 13.22 -21.48 -24.00
N VAL A 373 14.12 -20.49 -24.04
CA VAL A 373 13.91 -19.24 -24.81
C VAL A 373 13.60 -19.54 -26.28
N ARG A 374 14.20 -20.58 -26.86
CA ARG A 374 13.90 -21.05 -28.23
C ARG A 374 12.44 -21.49 -28.40
N GLN A 375 11.80 -22.00 -27.34
CA GLN A 375 10.42 -22.48 -27.37
C GLN A 375 9.37 -21.40 -27.07
N ARG A 376 9.73 -20.30 -26.37
CA ARG A 376 8.81 -19.20 -26.02
C ARG A 376 9.05 -17.87 -26.76
N GLY A 377 10.12 -17.76 -27.54
CA GLY A 377 10.47 -16.52 -28.24
C GLY A 377 10.81 -15.36 -27.30
N ALA A 378 10.67 -14.12 -27.78
CA ALA A 378 11.03 -12.91 -27.05
C ALA A 378 10.22 -12.64 -25.77
N ALA A 379 9.14 -13.40 -25.53
CA ALA A 379 8.34 -13.39 -24.29
C ALA A 379 8.99 -14.18 -23.14
N ALA A 380 10.11 -14.87 -23.37
CA ALA A 380 10.90 -15.46 -22.29
C ALA A 380 11.51 -14.35 -21.42
N LEU A 381 10.98 -14.19 -20.20
CA LEU A 381 11.32 -13.11 -19.25
C LEU A 381 12.82 -13.14 -18.88
N PRO A 382 13.65 -12.14 -19.23
CA PRO A 382 15.10 -12.26 -19.09
C PRO A 382 15.66 -12.09 -17.66
N ARG A 383 14.83 -11.83 -16.64
CA ARG A 383 15.27 -11.66 -15.24
C ARG A 383 14.64 -12.71 -14.35
N TYR A 384 15.30 -13.86 -14.25
CA TYR A 384 14.84 -14.98 -13.44
C TYR A 384 15.40 -14.98 -12.02
N ARG A 385 16.47 -14.23 -11.76
CA ARG A 385 17.26 -14.32 -10.52
C ARG A 385 17.61 -12.93 -10.00
N ILE A 386 17.52 -12.74 -8.68
CA ILE A 386 17.94 -11.54 -7.95
C ILE A 386 19.06 -11.89 -6.97
N ASP A 387 19.97 -10.94 -6.70
CA ASP A 387 21.16 -11.21 -5.87
C ASP A 387 20.79 -11.49 -4.41
N PHE A 388 19.98 -10.63 -3.78
CA PHE A 388 19.46 -10.88 -2.44
C PHE A 388 18.01 -10.43 -2.24
N LEU A 389 17.30 -11.15 -1.36
CA LEU A 389 15.94 -10.85 -0.91
C LEU A 389 15.87 -10.85 0.62
N MET A 390 15.11 -9.91 1.19
CA MET A 390 14.61 -9.96 2.56
C MET A 390 13.08 -9.78 2.54
N LEU A 391 12.41 -10.49 3.46
CA LEU A 391 10.98 -10.40 3.67
C LEU A 391 10.77 -9.85 5.08
N ILE A 392 10.33 -8.59 5.20
CA ILE A 392 10.22 -7.86 6.46
C ILE A 392 8.80 -7.34 6.58
N GLY A 393 8.04 -7.87 7.53
CA GLY A 393 6.63 -7.55 7.63
C GLY A 393 5.87 -7.92 6.34
N THR A 394 5.10 -6.96 5.82
CA THR A 394 4.46 -7.05 4.50
C THR A 394 5.36 -6.63 3.33
N HIS A 395 6.62 -6.24 3.58
CA HIS A 395 7.52 -5.68 2.58
C HIS A 395 8.51 -6.73 2.03
N ARG A 396 8.81 -6.60 0.74
CA ARG A 396 9.87 -7.34 0.05
C ARG A 396 10.99 -6.36 -0.27
N VAL A 397 12.19 -6.63 0.23
CA VAL A 397 13.37 -5.80 -0.01
C VAL A 397 14.33 -6.57 -0.89
N VAL A 398 14.62 -6.05 -2.09
CA VAL A 398 15.56 -6.65 -3.03
C VAL A 398 16.84 -5.82 -3.04
N LEU A 399 17.98 -6.48 -2.87
CA LEU A 399 19.31 -5.88 -2.97
C LEU A 399 20.01 -6.47 -4.19
N GLU A 400 20.35 -5.61 -5.15
CA GLU A 400 21.13 -5.97 -6.35
C GLU A 400 22.51 -5.35 -6.24
N VAL A 401 23.55 -6.13 -6.52
CA VAL A 401 24.95 -5.71 -6.39
C VAL A 401 25.57 -5.65 -7.79
N ASP A 402 25.47 -4.47 -8.41
CA ASP A 402 26.04 -4.23 -9.74
C ASP A 402 27.50 -3.72 -9.67
N GLY A 403 28.32 -4.07 -10.68
CA GLY A 403 29.70 -3.61 -10.82
C GLY A 403 29.83 -2.23 -11.51
N ALA A 404 31.01 -1.60 -11.35
CA ALA A 404 31.30 -0.26 -11.91
C ALA A 404 31.19 -0.17 -13.45
N SER A 405 31.41 -1.26 -14.17
CA SER A 405 31.30 -1.36 -15.63
C SER A 405 29.87 -1.19 -16.18
N HIS A 406 28.86 -1.15 -15.32
CA HIS A 406 27.47 -0.82 -15.71
C HIS A 406 27.14 0.67 -15.60
N TYR A 407 28.06 1.49 -15.07
CA TYR A 407 27.82 2.91 -14.73
C TYR A 407 28.87 3.87 -15.31
N ALA A 408 29.83 3.34 -16.06
CA ALA A 408 30.97 4.07 -16.58
C ALA A 408 30.69 4.64 -17.98
N ASP A 409 31.01 5.92 -18.19
CA ASP A 409 31.23 6.44 -19.53
C ASP A 409 32.46 5.78 -20.19
N ALA A 410 32.77 6.12 -21.45
CA ALA A 410 33.94 5.57 -22.15
C ALA A 410 35.28 5.88 -21.43
N ASP A 411 35.28 6.84 -20.50
CA ASP A 411 36.42 7.29 -19.71
C ASP A 411 36.36 6.81 -18.24
N ASN A 412 35.49 5.84 -17.94
CA ASN A 412 35.33 5.22 -16.63
C ASN A 412 34.81 6.16 -15.52
N ARG A 413 34.09 7.22 -15.88
CA ARG A 413 33.41 8.14 -14.93
C ARG A 413 31.93 7.75 -14.74
N PRO A 414 31.34 7.99 -13.56
CA PRO A 414 29.95 7.62 -13.29
C PRO A 414 28.97 8.50 -14.10
N ASP A 415 28.15 7.90 -14.96
CA ASP A 415 27.13 8.59 -15.78
C ASP A 415 25.69 8.05 -15.47
N PRO A 416 24.88 8.80 -14.71
CA PRO A 416 23.48 8.44 -14.42
C PRO A 416 22.57 8.44 -15.66
N ALA A 417 22.91 9.16 -16.73
CA ALA A 417 22.06 9.32 -17.92
C ALA A 417 22.13 8.10 -18.86
N ARG A 418 23.25 7.37 -18.87
CA ARG A 418 23.38 6.09 -19.61
C ARG A 418 22.40 5.00 -19.13
N TYR A 419 21.94 5.07 -17.88
CA TYR A 419 20.87 4.19 -17.38
C TYR A 419 19.53 4.41 -18.11
N CYS A 420 19.26 5.63 -18.60
CA CYS A 420 18.05 5.94 -19.38
C CYS A 420 18.22 5.63 -20.87
N HIS A 421 19.44 5.65 -21.41
CA HIS A 421 19.68 5.61 -22.85
C HIS A 421 20.10 4.23 -23.40
N ASP A 422 20.77 3.39 -22.60
CA ASP A 422 21.14 2.02 -23.00
C ASP A 422 20.09 0.95 -22.65
N GLY A 423 18.87 1.40 -22.31
CA GLY A 423 17.64 0.60 -22.33
C GLY A 423 17.12 0.25 -23.74
N GLY A 424 17.96 0.40 -24.77
CA GLY A 424 17.56 0.45 -26.18
C GLY A 424 18.02 -0.73 -27.05
N ARG A 425 17.67 -1.97 -26.69
CA ARG A 425 17.25 -2.97 -27.71
C ARG A 425 16.01 -3.72 -27.18
N PRO A 426 14.99 -3.89 -28.03
CA PRO A 426 13.61 -4.03 -27.59
C PRO A 426 13.37 -5.41 -26.95
N ARG A 427 13.03 -5.38 -25.66
CA ARG A 427 12.31 -6.48 -24.99
C ARG A 427 10.81 -6.18 -25.14
N PRO A 428 9.98 -7.08 -25.70
CA PRO A 428 8.56 -6.82 -25.78
C PRO A 428 7.97 -6.76 -24.37
N ALA A 429 7.34 -5.62 -24.07
CA ALA A 429 6.42 -5.34 -22.96
C ALA A 429 6.48 -6.29 -21.75
N VAL A 430 7.39 -6.01 -20.80
CA VAL A 430 7.19 -6.40 -19.40
C VAL A 430 6.77 -5.15 -18.65
N THR A 431 5.46 -5.02 -18.53
CA THR A 431 4.75 -4.16 -17.59
C THR A 431 5.48 -4.14 -16.25
N ARG A 432 5.80 -2.93 -15.77
CA ARG A 432 6.41 -2.67 -14.46
C ARG A 432 5.76 -3.56 -13.40
N LEU A 433 6.49 -4.56 -12.89
CA LEU A 433 6.19 -5.23 -11.64
C LEU A 433 6.22 -4.17 -10.54
N ARG A 434 5.05 -3.62 -10.22
CA ARG A 434 4.85 -2.58 -9.21
C ARG A 434 5.13 -3.16 -7.81
N ARG A 435 5.79 -2.33 -6.98
CA ARG A 435 5.97 -2.41 -5.52
C ARG A 435 7.01 -3.40 -4.96
N VAL A 436 8.28 -3.17 -5.31
CA VAL A 436 9.43 -3.52 -4.47
C VAL A 436 10.28 -2.25 -4.33
N PRO A 437 10.54 -1.71 -3.12
CA PRO A 437 11.58 -0.71 -2.94
C PRO A 437 12.93 -1.39 -3.21
N LEU A 438 13.53 -1.06 -4.35
CA LEU A 438 14.90 -1.42 -4.71
C LEU A 438 15.84 -0.49 -3.94
N TRP A 439 16.55 -1.02 -2.95
CA TRP A 439 17.63 -0.30 -2.27
C TRP A 439 18.96 -0.72 -2.90
N ARG A 440 19.65 0.21 -3.57
CA ARG A 440 20.92 -0.04 -4.28
C ARG A 440 22.10 0.45 -3.45
N LEU A 441 22.99 -0.45 -3.02
CA LEU A 441 24.21 -0.10 -2.29
C LEU A 441 25.36 0.23 -3.25
N ARG A 442 25.99 1.40 -3.05
CA ARG A 442 27.20 1.85 -3.75
C ARG A 442 28.43 1.10 -3.23
N THR A 443 29.27 0.59 -4.13
CA THR A 443 30.67 0.30 -3.80
C THR A 443 31.57 1.36 -4.44
N ALA A 444 32.18 2.22 -3.61
CA ALA A 444 33.19 3.18 -4.05
C ALA A 444 34.58 2.60 -3.82
N ARG A 445 35.30 2.25 -4.89
CA ARG A 445 36.71 1.85 -4.80
C ARG A 445 37.57 3.13 -4.72
N ARG A 446 38.03 3.51 -3.52
CA ARG A 446 39.08 4.52 -3.36
C ARG A 446 40.43 3.81 -3.47
N ALA A 447 41.07 3.89 -4.63
CA ALA A 447 42.48 3.51 -4.78
C ALA A 447 43.32 4.53 -3.99
N ARG A 448 43.95 4.11 -2.88
CA ARG A 448 45.04 4.89 -2.27
C ARG A 448 46.26 4.74 -3.18
N LYS A 449 46.69 5.84 -3.80
CA LYS A 449 48.09 6.01 -4.23
C LYS A 449 48.94 6.01 -2.96
N THR A 450 49.77 4.98 -2.80
CA THR A 450 50.97 5.07 -1.97
C THR A 450 52.07 5.64 -2.84
N ASP A 451 52.28 6.95 -2.77
CA ASP A 451 53.57 7.56 -3.05
C ASP A 451 54.35 7.57 -1.73
N ALA A 452 55.44 6.81 -1.68
CA ALA A 452 56.55 7.06 -0.78
C ALA A 452 57.81 6.50 -1.45
N ARG A 453 58.77 7.41 -1.67
CA ARG A 453 60.17 7.11 -1.97
C ARG A 453 60.81 6.34 -0.83
#